data_AF-A0A6L6X107-F1
#
_entry.id   AF-A0A6L6X107-F1
#
_cell.length_a   1.000
_cell.length_b   1.000
_cell.length_c   1.000
_cell.angle_alpha   90.00
_cell.angle_beta   90.00
_cell.angle_gamma   90.00
#
_symmetry.space_group_name_H-M   'P 1'
#
loop_
_entity.id
_entity.type
_entity.pdbx_description
1 polymer ?
#
loop_
_entity_poly.entity_id
_entity_poly.type
_entity_poly.pdbx_seq_one_letter_code
_entity_poly.pdbx_strand_id
1 'polypeptide(L)' 'MSDVRTYTEEQVTKAANAAADIILEEIELDQDGEDLLHLLVNAAVTVLVTDMQADFSDVIAENYGLTVDEFKSERGF' A
#
# COMPACT_ATOMS: atom_id res chain seq x y z
N MET A 1 19.31 5.80 -22.14
CA MET A 1 18.67 6.80 -21.29
C MET A 1 17.39 6.16 -20.78
N SER A 2 17.27 5.96 -19.48
CA SER A 2 16.02 5.46 -18.88
C SER A 2 14.97 6.52 -19.14
N ASP A 3 13.94 6.21 -19.93
CA ASP A 3 12.79 7.10 -20.08
C ASP A 3 12.15 7.24 -18.70
N VAL A 4 12.41 8.36 -18.02
CA VAL A 4 11.73 8.71 -16.78
C VAL A 4 10.28 9.00 -17.16
N ARG A 5 9.44 7.97 -17.11
CA ARG A 5 8.00 8.12 -17.22
C ARG A 5 7.51 8.66 -15.89
N THR A 6 7.14 9.94 -15.88
CA THR A 6 6.45 10.54 -14.74
C THR A 6 5.00 10.07 -14.80
N TYR A 7 4.58 9.26 -13.82
CA TYR A 7 3.18 8.88 -13.65
C TYR A 7 2.54 9.79 -12.61
N THR A 8 1.27 10.13 -12.80
CA THR A 8 0.52 10.88 -11.78
C THR A 8 0.11 9.96 -10.63
N GLU A 9 -0.12 10.54 -9.45
CA GLU A 9 -0.72 9.85 -8.31
C GLU A 9 -1.99 9.09 -8.71
N GLU A 10 -2.88 9.74 -9.46
CA GLU A 10 -4.13 9.13 -9.96
C GLU A 10 -3.87 7.90 -10.82
N GLN A 11 -2.86 7.96 -11.71
CA GLN A 11 -2.51 6.83 -12.58
C GLN A 11 -1.99 5.64 -11.79
N VAL A 12 -1.13 5.88 -10.80
CA VAL A 12 -0.57 4.80 -9.97
C VAL A 12 -1.62 4.25 -9.02
N THR A 13 -2.41 5.11 -8.39
CA THR A 13 -3.54 4.70 -7.53
C THR A 13 -4.49 3.80 -8.30
N LYS A 14 -4.88 4.20 -9.52
CA LYS A 14 -5.76 3.38 -10.36
C LYS A 14 -5.14 2.05 -10.74
N ALA A 15 -3.85 2.02 -11.09
CA ALA A 15 -3.17 0.79 -11.45
C ALA A 15 -3.00 -0.16 -10.25
N ALA A 16 -2.65 0.35 -9.08
CA ALA A 16 -2.47 -0.44 -7.86
C ALA A 16 -3.80 -1.04 -7.37
N ASN A 17 -4.88 -0.26 -7.37
CA ASN A 17 -6.21 -0.77 -7.03
C ASN A 17 -6.70 -1.81 -8.03
N ALA A 18 -6.54 -1.58 -9.35
CA ALA A 18 -6.93 -2.57 -10.35
C ALA A 18 -6.15 -3.90 -10.20
N ALA A 19 -4.88 -3.85 -9.77
CA ALA A 19 -4.12 -5.05 -9.47
C ALA A 19 -4.63 -5.77 -8.21
N ALA A 20 -5.01 -5.02 -7.17
CA ALA A 20 -5.63 -5.58 -5.97
C ALA A 20 -6.98 -6.24 -6.28
N ASP A 21 -7.82 -5.61 -7.10
CA ASP A 21 -9.10 -6.16 -7.55
C ASP A 21 -8.91 -7.52 -8.25
N ILE A 22 -7.95 -7.63 -9.17
CA ILE A 22 -7.62 -8.91 -9.83
C ILE A 22 -7.19 -9.97 -8.81
N ILE A 23 -6.42 -9.60 -7.79
CA ILE A 23 -5.99 -10.54 -6.75
C ILE A 23 -7.21 -11.02 -5.95
N LEU A 24 -8.12 -10.13 -5.57
CA LEU A 24 -9.34 -10.47 -4.82
C LEU A 24 -10.32 -11.30 -5.65
N GLU A 25 -10.33 -11.16 -6.97
CA GLU A 25 -11.13 -12.00 -7.87
C GLU A 25 -10.57 -13.45 -7.95
N GLU A 26 -9.26 -13.63 -7.80
CA GLU A 26 -8.59 -14.93 -7.98
C GLU A 26 -8.26 -15.66 -6.68
N ILE A 27 -8.11 -14.92 -5.57
CA ILE A 27 -7.71 -15.45 -4.27
C ILE A 27 -8.73 -14.99 -3.23
N GLU A 28 -9.43 -15.96 -2.64
CA GLU A 28 -10.30 -15.71 -1.49
C GLU A 28 -9.41 -15.44 -0.26
N LEU A 29 -9.37 -14.18 0.16
CA LEU A 29 -8.67 -13.74 1.36
C LEU A 29 -9.68 -13.63 2.52
N ASP A 30 -9.21 -13.88 3.73
CA ASP A 30 -9.94 -13.44 4.91
C ASP A 30 -9.74 -11.92 5.11
N GLN A 31 -10.47 -11.35 6.06
CA GLN A 31 -10.44 -9.91 6.32
C GLN A 31 -9.02 -9.39 6.62
N ASP A 32 -8.21 -10.18 7.32
CA ASP A 32 -6.81 -9.82 7.62
C ASP A 32 -5.95 -9.82 6.34
N GLY A 33 -6.17 -10.78 5.44
CA GLY A 33 -5.53 -10.82 4.14
C GLY A 33 -5.89 -9.63 3.23
N GLU A 34 -7.18 -9.27 3.18
CA GLU A 34 -7.65 -8.08 2.44
C GLU A 34 -7.01 -6.80 2.98
N ASP A 35 -6.95 -6.65 4.31
CA ASP A 35 -6.32 -5.50 4.98
C ASP A 35 -4.83 -5.37 4.62
N LEU A 36 -4.10 -6.49 4.56
CA LEU A 36 -2.69 -6.51 4.17
C LEU A 36 -2.48 -6.19 2.69
N LEU A 37 -3.40 -6.62 1.82
CA LEU A 37 -3.37 -6.25 0.40
C LEU A 37 -3.61 -4.75 0.23
N HIS A 38 -4.58 -4.18 0.95
CA HIS A 38 -4.82 -2.74 0.96
C HIS A 38 -3.65 -1.95 1.56
N LEU A 39 -3.00 -2.46 2.60
CA LEU A 39 -1.75 -1.88 3.12
C LEU A 39 -0.69 -1.78 2.02
N LEU A 40 -0.51 -2.83 1.21
CA LEU A 40 0.46 -2.83 0.12
C LEU A 40 0.14 -1.77 -0.94
N VAL A 41 -1.15 -1.62 -1.31
CA VAL A 41 -1.61 -0.59 -2.24
C VAL A 41 -1.33 0.81 -1.67
N ASN A 42 -1.68 1.03 -0.41
CA ASN A 42 -1.47 2.31 0.26
C ASN A 42 0.02 2.64 0.40
N ALA A 43 0.88 1.64 0.67
CA ALA A 43 2.32 1.81 0.69
C ALA A 43 2.85 2.31 -0.66
N ALA A 44 2.40 1.71 -1.76
CA ALA A 44 2.83 2.10 -3.10
C ALA A 44 2.42 3.55 -3.45
N VAL A 45 1.23 3.99 -3.02
CA VAL A 45 0.74 5.35 -3.24
C VAL A 45 1.47 6.34 -2.32
N THR A 46 1.59 6.07 -1.02
CA THR A 46 2.32 6.90 -0.05
C THR A 46 3.76 7.15 -0.49
N VAL A 47 4.48 6.11 -0.91
CA VAL A 47 5.86 6.24 -1.40
C VAL A 47 5.91 7.14 -2.65
N LEU A 48 4.92 7.05 -3.54
CA LEU A 48 4.90 7.89 -4.74
C LEU A 48 4.63 9.36 -4.43
N VAL A 49 3.66 9.68 -3.56
CA VAL A 49 3.29 11.06 -3.23
C VAL A 49 4.32 11.77 -2.36
N THR A 50 5.20 11.01 -1.71
CA THR A 50 6.32 11.51 -0.90
C THR A 50 7.63 11.59 -1.68
N ASP A 51 7.61 11.65 -3.01
CA ASP A 51 8.81 11.67 -3.87
C ASP A 51 9.79 10.52 -3.55
N MET A 52 9.24 9.34 -3.25
CA MET A 52 9.98 8.13 -2.83
C MET A 52 10.77 8.29 -1.53
N GLN A 53 10.33 9.16 -0.62
CA GLN A 53 10.98 9.37 0.67
C GLN A 53 10.31 8.63 1.83
N ALA A 54 9.03 8.27 1.71
CA ALA A 54 8.37 7.51 2.76
C ALA A 54 8.97 6.11 2.90
N ASP A 55 9.18 5.70 4.14
CA ASP A 55 9.49 4.32 4.49
C ASP A 55 8.25 3.58 5.03
N PHE A 56 8.44 2.32 5.42
CA PHE A 56 7.34 1.51 5.93
C PHE A 56 6.71 2.09 7.20
N SER A 57 7.50 2.73 8.06
CA SER A 57 6.98 3.34 9.28
C SER A 57 6.11 4.57 9.00
N ASP A 58 6.48 5.37 8.00
CA ASP A 58 5.68 6.50 7.53
C ASP A 58 4.33 6.01 6.96
N VAL A 59 4.35 4.94 6.15
CA VAL A 59 3.13 4.34 5.59
C VAL A 59 2.18 3.88 6.68
N ILE A 60 2.68 3.18 7.70
CA ILE A 60 1.85 2.69 8.81
C ILE A 60 1.27 3.87 9.60
N ALA A 61 2.08 4.88 9.89
CA ALA A 61 1.63 6.06 10.62
C ALA A 61 0.56 6.84 9.84
N GLU A 62 0.75 7.05 8.53
CA GLU A 62 -0.20 7.79 7.69
C GLU A 62 -1.53 7.06 7.50
N ASN A 63 -1.50 5.74 7.32
CA ASN A 63 -2.70 4.97 6.97
C ASN A 63 -3.49 4.46 8.17
N TYR A 64 -2.80 4.18 9.28
CA TYR A 64 -3.40 3.54 10.46
C TYR A 64 -3.29 4.41 11.72
N GLY A 65 -2.46 5.46 11.74
CA GLY A 65 -2.25 6.29 12.93
C GLY A 65 -1.52 5.56 14.06
N LEU A 66 -0.78 4.50 13.73
CA LEU A 66 -0.08 3.62 14.66
C LEU A 66 1.43 3.62 14.41
N THR A 67 2.18 3.13 15.38
CA THR A 67 3.56 2.68 15.17
C THR A 67 3.59 1.28 14.52
N VAL A 68 4.72 0.90 13.92
CA VAL A 68 4.91 -0.44 13.34
C VAL A 68 4.71 -1.54 14.39
N ASP A 69 5.15 -1.31 15.62
CA ASP A 69 5.03 -2.30 16.71
C ASP A 69 3.57 -2.46 17.17
N GLU A 70 2.82 -1.36 17.29
CA GLU A 70 1.37 -1.41 17.57
C GLU A 70 0.62 -2.13 16.45
N PHE A 71 0.92 -1.79 15.19
CA PHE A 71 0.30 -2.42 14.02
C PHE A 71 0.50 -3.94 13.99
N LYS A 72 1.71 -4.41 14.33
CA LYS A 72 2.03 -5.84 14.43
C LYS A 72 1.35 -6.50 15.62
N SER A 73 1.37 -5.85 16.78
CA SER A 73 0.79 -6.36 18.01
C SER A 73 -0.73 -6.56 17.90
N GLU A 74 -1.44 -5.65 17.25
CA GLU A 74 -2.89 -5.76 17.04
C GLU A 74 -3.28 -6.95 16.15
N ARG A 75 -2.37 -7.37 15.26
CA ARG A 75 -2.57 -8.45 14.28
C ARG A 75 -1.90 -9.78 14.68
N GLY A 76 -1.26 -9.83 15.86
CA GLY A 76 -0.66 -11.06 16.39
C GLY A 76 0.65 -11.49 15.72
N PHE A 77 1.41 -10.55 15.14
CA PHE A 77 2.74 -10.78 14.57
C PHE A 77 3.87 -10.70 15.61
#